data_AF-A0A1M7YJS7-F1
#
_entry.id   AF-A0A1M7YJS7-F1
#
_cell.length_a   1.000
_cell.length_b   1.000
_cell.length_c   1.000
_cell.angle_alpha   90.00
_cell.angle_beta   90.00
_cell.angle_gamma   90.00
#
_symmetry.space_group_name_H-M   'P 1'
#
loop_
_entity.id
_entity.type
_entity.pdbx_description
1 polymer ?
#
loop_
_entity_poly.entity_id
_entity_poly.type
_entity_poly.pdbx_seq_one_letter_code
_entity_poly.pdbx_strand_id
1 'polypeptide(L)'
;MKTRILTIGPCLAAIVFLSLFNVESISAKGPGNGGKPGGETAGNNLSFPVIWSEGVAKALPGTPDMVPSLEGEWWYQWGTNGEDPNIVPASCPHDPDEINPSLNPESLPLCNDGVPNQVIHDDEHIAGKIAADNPMPLAKAYIQKDYNNIWQAGHQDWSGAQVDVDWIDWGDNLESVDWYTRSQVRIEVVLFKDLSSPMTEYEMRHVSGWGIDEVHGLATERNGEVLTNPGNKATVYSPCARLTIQKLLVQDLNELPDLTWQGEDIGWTSDVPGVINTPIYNMAVYEGGDGPGYYSAEINVKGRVIYGYTWNVRNLNDPIDGTAAGYYRITFSLDETCPTVICNTSLGNASILLPLEEEMEIAALSVDTVSTESGGAEAVLDTINNLTYIDVHILEQTGGGRR
;
A
#
# COMPACT_ATOMS: atom_id res chain seq x y z
N MET A 1 -65.64 55.78 -12.27
CA MET A 1 -66.39 55.39 -11.05
C MET A 1 -67.07 54.05 -11.31
N LYS A 2 -66.86 53.08 -10.41
CA LYS A 2 -67.42 51.70 -10.33
C LYS A 2 -66.37 50.59 -10.50
N THR A 3 -65.66 50.42 -9.40
CA THR A 3 -65.04 49.18 -8.93
C THR A 3 -66.03 48.02 -9.04
N ARG A 4 -65.60 46.89 -9.64
CA ARG A 4 -66.24 45.58 -9.43
C ARG A 4 -65.18 44.62 -8.92
N ILE A 5 -65.36 44.29 -7.65
CA ILE A 5 -64.70 43.21 -6.90
C ILE A 5 -65.27 41.90 -7.43
N LEU A 6 -64.40 40.97 -7.85
CA LEU A 6 -64.76 39.58 -8.13
C LEU A 6 -64.07 38.69 -7.11
N THR A 7 -64.86 38.17 -6.18
CA THR A 7 -64.52 37.12 -5.22
C THR A 7 -64.30 35.79 -5.94
N ILE A 8 -63.12 35.19 -5.77
CA ILE A 8 -62.79 33.82 -6.20
C ILE A 8 -62.78 32.93 -4.94
N GLY A 9 -63.53 31.83 -4.99
CA GLY A 9 -63.67 30.84 -3.93
C GLY A 9 -62.43 29.96 -3.73
N PRO A 10 -62.39 29.17 -2.65
CA PRO A 10 -61.18 28.49 -2.19
C PRO A 10 -60.87 27.28 -3.07
N CYS A 11 -59.65 27.28 -3.62
CA CYS A 11 -59.09 26.14 -4.34
C CYS A 11 -58.50 25.16 -3.31
N LEU A 12 -59.05 23.94 -3.31
CA LEU A 12 -58.64 22.81 -2.49
C LEU A 12 -57.22 22.37 -2.92
N ALA A 13 -56.24 22.53 -2.05
CA ALA A 13 -54.88 22.04 -2.28
C ALA A 13 -54.84 20.52 -2.11
N ALA A 14 -54.68 19.80 -3.21
CA ALA A 14 -54.36 18.38 -3.21
C ALA A 14 -52.89 18.19 -2.81
N ILE A 15 -52.66 17.68 -1.61
CA ILE A 15 -51.35 17.23 -1.13
C ILE A 15 -51.04 15.91 -1.85
N VAL A 16 -50.15 15.95 -2.83
CA VAL A 16 -49.57 14.75 -3.44
C VAL A 16 -48.40 14.32 -2.56
N PHE A 17 -48.60 13.24 -1.80
CA PHE A 17 -47.52 12.49 -1.16
C PHE A 17 -46.67 11.84 -2.25
N LEU A 18 -45.51 12.43 -2.56
CA LEU A 18 -44.48 11.77 -3.36
C LEU A 18 -43.74 10.79 -2.44
N SER A 19 -44.08 9.51 -2.54
CA SER A 19 -43.33 8.42 -1.92
C SER A 19 -41.94 8.34 -2.55
N LEU A 20 -40.90 8.63 -1.75
CA LEU A 20 -39.51 8.31 -2.06
C LEU A 20 -39.39 6.79 -2.15
N PHE A 21 -39.34 6.25 -3.37
CA PHE A 21 -38.85 4.90 -3.61
C PHE A 21 -37.33 4.97 -3.63
N ASN A 22 -36.70 4.31 -2.64
CA ASN A 22 -35.29 3.97 -2.68
C ASN A 22 -35.05 3.12 -3.94
N VAL A 23 -34.25 3.64 -4.86
CA VAL A 23 -33.67 2.84 -5.94
C VAL A 23 -32.43 2.18 -5.35
N GLU A 24 -32.60 0.96 -4.83
CA GLU A 24 -31.48 0.06 -4.58
C GLU A 24 -30.82 -0.26 -5.93
N SER A 25 -29.54 0.06 -6.08
CA SER A 25 -28.75 -0.31 -7.25
C SER A 25 -28.50 -1.81 -7.22
N ILE A 26 -29.34 -2.56 -7.92
CA ILE A 26 -29.12 -3.98 -8.21
C ILE A 26 -28.00 -4.06 -9.25
N SER A 27 -26.78 -4.41 -8.82
CA SER A 27 -25.68 -4.77 -9.71
C SER A 27 -25.99 -6.10 -10.38
N ALA A 28 -26.33 -6.06 -11.67
CA ALA A 28 -26.60 -7.24 -12.47
C ALA A 28 -25.29 -7.87 -12.97
N LYS A 29 -24.99 -9.08 -12.49
CA LYS A 29 -23.91 -9.95 -12.98
C LYS A 29 -24.20 -10.37 -14.43
N GLY A 30 -23.39 -9.90 -15.38
CA GLY A 30 -23.35 -10.41 -16.76
C GLY A 30 -22.72 -11.81 -16.84
N PRO A 31 -23.05 -12.63 -17.87
CA PRO A 31 -22.64 -14.02 -17.96
C PRO A 31 -21.18 -14.16 -18.42
N GLY A 32 -20.52 -15.21 -17.93
CA GLY A 32 -19.07 -15.33 -17.86
C GLY A 32 -18.33 -15.65 -19.15
N ASN A 33 -17.01 -15.48 -19.09
CA ASN A 33 -16.05 -16.30 -19.84
C ASN A 33 -14.66 -16.27 -19.16
N GLY A 34 -14.08 -17.45 -18.91
CA GLY A 34 -12.64 -17.64 -18.62
C GLY A 34 -12.20 -17.46 -17.17
N GLY A 35 -12.44 -18.46 -16.32
CA GLY A 35 -11.89 -18.51 -14.96
C GLY A 35 -10.35 -18.60 -14.96
N LYS A 36 -9.71 -17.58 -14.41
CA LYS A 36 -8.39 -17.69 -13.78
C LYS A 36 -8.60 -18.20 -12.35
N PRO A 37 -7.82 -19.15 -11.83
CA PRO A 37 -7.81 -19.44 -10.40
C PRO A 37 -7.12 -18.27 -9.70
N GLY A 38 -7.78 -17.69 -8.69
CA GLY A 38 -7.33 -16.48 -7.98
C GLY A 38 -8.06 -15.22 -8.42
N GLY A 39 -9.39 -15.19 -8.32
CA GLY A 39 -10.13 -13.93 -8.30
C GLY A 39 -10.08 -13.36 -6.89
N GLU A 40 -9.84 -12.06 -6.73
CA GLU A 40 -9.80 -11.41 -5.42
C GLU A 40 -11.08 -11.71 -4.64
N THR A 41 -10.91 -12.39 -3.49
CA THR A 41 -12.00 -12.89 -2.66
C THR A 41 -12.48 -11.88 -1.64
N ALA A 42 -11.84 -10.73 -1.44
CA ALA A 42 -12.35 -9.56 -0.70
C ALA A 42 -11.32 -8.43 -0.83
N GLY A 43 -11.68 -7.20 -0.44
CA GLY A 43 -10.70 -6.11 -0.27
C GLY A 43 -9.79 -6.33 0.94
N ASN A 44 -8.66 -5.61 0.99
CA ASN A 44 -7.79 -5.61 2.16
C ASN A 44 -8.46 -4.91 3.35
N ASN A 45 -8.22 -5.44 4.55
CA ASN A 45 -8.67 -4.88 5.82
C ASN A 45 -7.61 -3.90 6.30
N LEU A 46 -8.02 -2.86 7.02
CA LEU A 46 -7.06 -1.95 7.62
C LEU A 46 -6.50 -2.60 8.91
N SER A 47 -5.18 -2.74 9.00
CA SER A 47 -4.50 -3.30 10.18
C SER A 47 -3.57 -2.31 10.86
N PHE A 48 -3.19 -1.25 10.16
CA PHE A 48 -2.35 -0.19 10.67
C PHE A 48 -3.15 1.12 10.78
N PRO A 49 -2.92 1.95 11.80
CA PRO A 49 -3.66 3.19 11.96
C PRO A 49 -3.56 4.11 10.73
N VAL A 50 -4.62 4.89 10.50
CA VAL A 50 -4.64 5.87 9.39
C VAL A 50 -5.21 7.22 9.81
N ILE A 51 -4.57 8.27 9.33
CA ILE A 51 -5.07 9.65 9.35
C ILE A 51 -5.63 9.97 7.97
N TRP A 52 -6.90 10.40 7.93
CA TRP A 52 -7.51 11.03 6.77
C TRP A 52 -7.23 12.53 6.84
N SER A 53 -6.22 13.01 6.12
CA SER A 53 -5.76 14.39 6.28
C SER A 53 -6.80 15.39 5.80
N GLU A 54 -7.39 15.21 4.62
CA GLU A 54 -8.31 16.19 4.01
C GLU A 54 -9.79 15.81 4.16
N GLY A 55 -10.13 14.93 5.11
CA GLY A 55 -11.54 14.58 5.40
C GLY A 55 -12.19 13.68 4.34
N VAL A 56 -11.40 13.23 3.37
CA VAL A 56 -11.77 12.20 2.40
C VAL A 56 -11.25 10.86 2.92
N ALA A 57 -12.15 9.94 3.24
CA ALA A 57 -11.80 8.59 3.63
C ALA A 57 -12.02 7.60 2.47
N LYS A 58 -11.22 6.54 2.44
CA LYS A 58 -11.48 5.39 1.56
C LYS A 58 -12.58 4.52 2.16
N ALA A 59 -13.32 3.82 1.30
CA ALA A 59 -14.19 2.74 1.76
C ALA A 59 -13.31 1.60 2.29
N LEU A 60 -13.55 1.22 3.54
CA LEU A 60 -12.82 0.16 4.23
C LEU A 60 -13.78 -0.97 4.61
N PRO A 61 -13.33 -2.23 4.62
CA PRO A 61 -14.07 -3.30 5.27
C PRO A 61 -14.17 -3.04 6.78
N GLY A 62 -15.28 -3.47 7.37
CA GLY A 62 -15.51 -3.34 8.81
C GLY A 62 -15.96 -1.94 9.26
N THR A 63 -15.88 -1.72 10.57
CA THR A 63 -16.11 -0.42 11.21
C THR A 63 -15.06 -0.18 12.29
N PRO A 64 -14.73 1.08 12.62
CA PRO A 64 -13.81 1.39 13.71
C PRO A 64 -14.27 0.76 15.03
N ASP A 65 -13.30 0.33 15.84
CA ASP A 65 -13.51 -0.27 17.16
C ASP A 65 -14.37 -1.55 17.14
N MET A 66 -14.55 -2.18 15.96
CA MET A 66 -15.24 -3.45 15.88
C MET A 66 -14.45 -4.55 16.61
N VAL A 67 -15.19 -5.52 17.13
CA VAL A 67 -14.58 -6.82 17.44
C VAL A 67 -14.32 -7.51 16.10
N PRO A 68 -13.08 -7.95 15.80
CA PRO A 68 -12.79 -8.66 14.56
C PRO A 68 -13.70 -9.87 14.35
N SER A 69 -14.24 -10.00 13.15
CA SER A 69 -14.94 -11.20 12.70
C SER A 69 -13.90 -12.11 12.05
N LEU A 70 -13.63 -13.26 12.67
CA LEU A 70 -12.53 -14.16 12.30
C LEU A 70 -13.08 -15.56 12.02
N GLU A 71 -13.97 -15.66 11.04
CA GLU A 71 -14.69 -16.90 10.67
C GLU A 71 -14.14 -17.55 9.38
N GLY A 72 -13.15 -16.94 8.75
CA GLY A 72 -12.54 -17.37 7.50
C GLY A 72 -11.30 -18.24 7.67
N GLU A 73 -10.51 -18.32 6.61
CA GLU A 73 -9.27 -19.09 6.58
C GLU A 73 -8.24 -18.50 7.55
N TRP A 74 -7.49 -19.38 8.21
CA TRP A 74 -6.38 -19.02 9.08
C TRP A 74 -5.30 -20.10 9.07
N TRP A 75 -4.06 -19.66 9.28
CA TRP A 75 -2.86 -20.51 9.30
C TRP A 75 -2.13 -20.35 10.63
N TYR A 76 -1.33 -21.34 11.02
CA TYR A 76 -0.35 -21.17 12.07
C TYR A 76 0.86 -20.39 11.55
N GLN A 77 1.44 -19.52 12.36
CA GLN A 77 2.69 -18.81 12.07
C GLN A 77 3.52 -18.64 13.35
N TRP A 78 4.83 -18.88 13.26
CA TRP A 78 5.72 -18.88 14.44
C TRP A 78 7.13 -18.34 14.13
N GLY A 79 7.29 -17.54 13.08
CA GLY A 79 8.56 -16.90 12.74
C GLY A 79 8.85 -16.92 11.25
N THR A 80 10.14 -16.88 10.92
CA THR A 80 10.65 -17.04 9.56
C THR A 80 11.80 -18.03 9.49
N ASN A 81 12.03 -18.54 8.29
CA ASN A 81 13.16 -19.36 7.87
C ASN A 81 13.99 -18.53 6.88
N GLY A 82 15.31 -18.57 6.99
CA GLY A 82 16.24 -17.84 6.14
C GLY A 82 16.59 -16.44 6.61
N GLU A 83 17.53 -15.84 5.88
CA GLU A 83 17.98 -14.45 5.99
C GLU A 83 17.69 -13.76 4.66
N ASP A 84 17.58 -12.42 4.70
CA ASP A 84 17.35 -11.58 3.52
C ASP A 84 18.30 -11.97 2.36
N PRO A 85 17.84 -12.11 1.10
CA PRO A 85 16.47 -11.91 0.56
C PRO A 85 15.62 -13.17 0.51
N ASN A 86 16.12 -14.28 1.05
CA ASN A 86 15.47 -15.58 0.96
C ASN A 86 14.79 -15.93 2.29
N ILE A 87 14.01 -14.99 2.80
CA ILE A 87 13.15 -15.24 3.95
C ILE A 87 11.95 -16.06 3.47
N VAL A 88 11.47 -16.99 4.28
CA VAL A 88 10.22 -17.73 4.06
C VAL A 88 9.50 -17.77 5.39
N PRO A 89 8.20 -17.46 5.47
CA PRO A 89 7.48 -17.53 6.74
C PRO A 89 7.48 -18.97 7.26
N ALA A 90 7.76 -19.13 8.55
CA ALA A 90 7.55 -20.39 9.26
C ALA A 90 6.07 -20.46 9.63
N SER A 91 5.29 -21.05 8.72
CA SER A 91 3.84 -21.09 8.75
C SER A 91 3.30 -22.38 8.13
N CYS A 92 2.05 -22.71 8.45
CA CYS A 92 1.34 -23.81 7.79
C CYS A 92 -0.19 -23.65 7.91
N PRO A 93 -0.97 -24.16 6.94
CA PRO A 93 -2.41 -24.33 7.12
C PRO A 93 -2.69 -25.26 8.31
N HIS A 94 -3.74 -24.98 9.05
CA HIS A 94 -4.19 -25.87 10.12
C HIS A 94 -4.71 -27.19 9.55
N ASP A 95 -4.45 -28.28 10.25
CA ASP A 95 -5.03 -29.59 9.93
C ASP A 95 -6.54 -29.59 10.26
N PRO A 96 -7.44 -29.82 9.28
CA PRO A 96 -8.88 -29.87 9.52
C PRO A 96 -9.32 -30.94 10.54
N ASP A 97 -8.51 -31.99 10.73
CA ASP A 97 -8.78 -33.07 11.67
C ASP A 97 -8.28 -32.78 13.09
N GLU A 98 -7.50 -31.69 13.29
CA GLU A 98 -6.91 -31.34 14.60
C GLU A 98 -7.97 -31.06 15.69
N ILE A 99 -9.19 -30.70 15.29
CA ILE A 99 -10.30 -30.40 16.20
C ILE A 99 -10.98 -31.67 16.74
N ASN A 100 -10.68 -32.85 16.20
CA ASN A 100 -11.28 -34.12 16.63
C ASN A 100 -10.58 -34.64 17.90
N PRO A 101 -11.24 -34.65 19.07
CA PRO A 101 -10.60 -35.05 20.33
C PRO A 101 -10.19 -36.53 20.37
N SER A 102 -10.72 -37.36 19.46
CA SER A 102 -10.34 -38.77 19.35
C SER A 102 -9.02 -38.94 18.61
N LEU A 103 -8.73 -38.04 17.67
CA LEU A 103 -7.50 -38.04 16.87
C LEU A 103 -6.42 -37.21 17.57
N ASN A 104 -6.78 -36.05 18.11
CA ASN A 104 -5.90 -35.10 18.79
C ASN A 104 -6.31 -34.86 20.25
N PRO A 105 -6.14 -35.85 21.15
CA PRO A 105 -6.59 -35.75 22.54
C PRO A 105 -5.83 -34.68 23.36
N GLU A 106 -4.64 -34.28 22.91
CA GLU A 106 -3.80 -33.27 23.56
C GLU A 106 -4.03 -31.86 23.01
N SER A 107 -4.92 -31.70 22.02
CA SER A 107 -5.18 -30.42 21.34
C SER A 107 -3.89 -29.75 20.85
N LEU A 108 -2.98 -30.54 20.26
CA LEU A 108 -1.76 -30.04 19.66
C LEU A 108 -2.09 -29.19 18.42
N PRO A 109 -1.33 -28.11 18.15
CA PRO A 109 -1.49 -27.33 16.93
C PRO A 109 -0.82 -28.05 15.77
N LEU A 110 -1.61 -28.60 14.86
CA LEU A 110 -1.11 -29.48 13.80
C LEU A 110 -1.18 -28.81 12.44
N CYS A 111 -0.09 -28.95 11.68
CA CYS A 111 -0.02 -28.57 10.28
C CYS A 111 -0.72 -29.62 9.42
N ASN A 112 -1.49 -29.17 8.44
CA ASN A 112 -2.24 -30.04 7.53
C ASN A 112 -1.33 -31.00 6.74
N ASP A 113 -1.55 -32.30 6.90
CA ASP A 113 -0.81 -33.36 6.19
C ASP A 113 -1.51 -33.79 4.87
N GLY A 114 -2.71 -33.26 4.60
CA GLY A 114 -3.52 -33.57 3.43
C GLY A 114 -4.24 -34.93 3.48
N VAL A 115 -4.23 -35.62 4.62
CA VAL A 115 -4.81 -36.95 4.80
C VAL A 115 -6.05 -36.90 5.70
N PRO A 116 -7.26 -37.05 5.15
CA PRO A 116 -8.49 -36.93 5.94
C PRO A 116 -8.64 -38.00 7.03
N ASN A 117 -9.17 -37.59 8.18
CA ASN A 117 -9.40 -38.39 9.39
C ASN A 117 -8.12 -38.99 9.98
N GLN A 118 -7.00 -38.31 9.79
CA GLN A 118 -5.71 -38.68 10.35
C GLN A 118 -5.07 -37.45 10.97
N VAL A 119 -4.23 -37.66 11.98
CA VAL A 119 -3.33 -36.62 12.49
C VAL A 119 -1.95 -37.24 12.74
N ILE A 120 -0.89 -36.48 12.50
CA ILE A 120 0.49 -36.90 12.74
C ILE A 120 1.03 -36.14 13.96
N HIS A 121 1.38 -36.88 15.02
CA HIS A 121 1.85 -36.34 16.31
C HIS A 121 3.38 -36.31 16.43
N ASP A 122 4.09 -36.00 15.33
CA ASP A 122 5.54 -35.82 15.38
C ASP A 122 5.93 -34.34 15.44
N ASP A 123 7.17 -34.07 15.80
CA ASP A 123 7.66 -32.69 15.93
C ASP A 123 7.76 -31.95 14.57
N GLU A 124 7.66 -32.66 13.44
CA GLU A 124 7.68 -32.09 12.09
C GLU A 124 6.29 -31.60 11.64
N HIS A 125 5.21 -32.04 12.28
CA HIS A 125 3.83 -31.62 11.98
C HIS A 125 3.21 -30.75 13.08
N ILE A 126 3.88 -30.58 14.22
CA ILE A 126 3.40 -29.69 15.29
C ILE A 126 3.89 -28.27 15.01
N ALA A 127 2.95 -27.37 14.72
CA ALA A 127 3.26 -25.95 14.50
C ALA A 127 3.96 -25.34 15.73
N GLY A 128 5.00 -24.53 15.49
CA GLY A 128 5.83 -23.94 16.54
C GLY A 128 6.90 -24.87 17.14
N LYS A 129 6.90 -26.18 16.83
CA LYS A 129 8.03 -27.07 17.13
C LYS A 129 9.02 -27.17 15.97
N ILE A 130 8.53 -26.99 14.75
CA ILE A 130 9.36 -26.88 13.55
C ILE A 130 10.29 -25.68 13.75
N ALA A 131 11.60 -25.90 13.63
CA ALA A 131 12.60 -24.85 13.83
C ALA A 131 12.36 -23.66 12.89
N ALA A 132 12.47 -22.45 13.44
CA ALA A 132 12.46 -21.19 12.71
C ALA A 132 13.75 -20.45 13.05
N ASP A 133 14.36 -19.79 12.06
CA ASP A 133 15.60 -19.04 12.23
C ASP A 133 15.36 -17.74 13.02
N ASN A 134 14.20 -17.11 12.82
CA ASN A 134 13.72 -15.96 13.59
C ASN A 134 12.40 -16.32 14.29
N PRO A 135 12.46 -17.05 15.42
CA PRO A 135 11.27 -17.56 16.06
C PRO A 135 10.45 -16.43 16.68
N MET A 136 9.14 -16.47 16.44
CA MET A 136 8.14 -15.65 17.08
C MET A 136 7.21 -16.54 17.91
N PRO A 137 6.48 -15.99 18.90
CA PRO A 137 5.40 -16.75 19.55
C PRO A 137 4.43 -17.29 18.50
N LEU A 138 4.06 -18.58 18.66
CA LEU A 138 3.08 -19.24 17.82
C LEU A 138 1.75 -18.51 17.89
N ALA A 139 1.24 -18.11 16.73
CA ALA A 139 -0.02 -17.41 16.57
C ALA A 139 -0.90 -18.11 15.51
N LYS A 140 -2.19 -17.82 15.55
CA LYS A 140 -3.08 -18.02 14.39
C LYS A 140 -3.08 -16.73 13.59
N ALA A 141 -2.92 -16.83 12.28
CA ALA A 141 -2.96 -15.70 11.34
C ALA A 141 -4.19 -15.84 10.44
N TYR A 142 -5.22 -15.02 10.68
CA TYR A 142 -6.46 -15.00 9.90
C TYR A 142 -6.26 -14.22 8.61
N ILE A 143 -6.42 -14.90 7.48
CA ILE A 143 -5.92 -14.48 6.18
C ILE A 143 -6.62 -13.21 5.69
N GLN A 144 -5.82 -12.29 5.14
CA GLN A 144 -6.32 -11.13 4.41
C GLN A 144 -7.09 -11.50 3.15
N LYS A 145 -7.94 -10.60 2.67
CA LYS A 145 -8.77 -10.81 1.45
C LYS A 145 -9.72 -12.03 1.54
N ASP A 146 -10.05 -12.52 2.73
CA ASP A 146 -11.13 -13.50 2.96
C ASP A 146 -12.41 -12.78 3.41
N TYR A 147 -13.55 -13.03 2.74
CA TYR A 147 -14.85 -12.39 3.07
C TYR A 147 -15.32 -12.63 4.51
N ASN A 148 -14.90 -13.72 5.13
CA ASN A 148 -15.30 -14.10 6.49
C ASN A 148 -14.33 -13.59 7.55
N ASN A 149 -13.20 -13.00 7.12
CA ASN A 149 -12.27 -12.30 8.00
C ASN A 149 -12.38 -10.79 7.80
N ILE A 150 -13.00 -10.10 8.76
CA ILE A 150 -13.25 -8.65 8.70
C ILE A 150 -12.73 -8.00 9.98
N TRP A 151 -11.88 -6.98 9.81
CA TRP A 151 -11.38 -6.15 10.90
C TRP A 151 -11.01 -4.77 10.37
N GLN A 152 -10.87 -3.79 11.28
CA GLN A 152 -10.46 -2.44 10.92
C GLN A 152 -9.70 -1.78 12.07
N ALA A 153 -8.45 -1.40 11.80
CA ALA A 153 -7.62 -0.64 12.73
C ALA A 153 -8.19 0.77 12.99
N GLY A 154 -7.63 1.43 13.99
CA GLY A 154 -8.04 2.78 14.38
C GLY A 154 -7.78 3.79 13.28
N HIS A 155 -8.68 4.76 13.12
CA HIS A 155 -8.47 5.85 12.19
C HIS A 155 -9.04 7.16 12.70
N GLN A 156 -8.57 8.28 12.15
CA GLN A 156 -9.08 9.59 12.54
C GLN A 156 -9.09 10.57 11.36
N ASP A 157 -10.08 11.45 11.35
CA ASP A 157 -10.15 12.60 10.45
C ASP A 157 -9.41 13.79 11.07
N TRP A 158 -8.39 14.29 10.37
CA TRP A 158 -7.57 15.43 10.79
C TRP A 158 -7.74 16.66 9.86
N SER A 159 -8.83 16.72 9.09
CA SER A 159 -9.14 17.83 8.16
C SER A 159 -9.28 19.21 8.80
N GLY A 160 -9.43 19.28 10.12
CA GLY A 160 -9.56 20.54 10.85
C GLY A 160 -8.24 21.33 11.00
N ALA A 161 -7.08 20.73 10.70
CA ALA A 161 -5.77 21.38 10.86
C ALA A 161 -4.75 20.83 9.87
N GLN A 162 -3.59 21.48 9.75
CA GLN A 162 -2.48 20.95 8.96
C GLN A 162 -1.98 19.63 9.55
N VAL A 163 -1.69 18.66 8.68
CA VAL A 163 -1.07 17.37 9.02
C VAL A 163 0.38 17.39 8.59
N ASP A 164 1.29 17.58 9.53
CA ASP A 164 2.74 17.48 9.28
C ASP A 164 3.18 16.02 9.31
N VAL A 165 3.58 15.47 8.16
CA VAL A 165 4.16 14.14 8.02
C VAL A 165 5.52 14.12 8.72
N ASP A 166 5.77 13.05 9.49
CA ASP A 166 7.06 12.86 10.17
C ASP A 166 8.00 11.97 9.35
N TRP A 167 7.46 10.98 8.64
CA TRP A 167 8.26 10.03 7.87
C TRP A 167 7.69 9.73 6.49
N ILE A 168 8.58 9.53 5.52
CA ILE A 168 8.28 9.13 4.15
C ILE A 168 9.06 7.86 3.87
N ASP A 169 8.39 6.87 3.29
CA ASP A 169 8.95 5.56 2.95
C ASP A 169 8.77 5.34 1.46
N TRP A 170 9.87 5.29 0.70
CA TRP A 170 9.85 4.90 -0.70
C TRP A 170 10.04 3.38 -0.77
N GLY A 171 9.38 2.71 -1.71
CA GLY A 171 9.50 1.27 -1.82
C GLY A 171 10.95 0.82 -2.03
N ASP A 172 11.41 -0.13 -1.21
CA ASP A 172 12.79 -0.68 -1.21
C ASP A 172 13.32 -1.05 -2.60
N ASN A 173 12.44 -1.46 -3.51
CA ASN A 173 12.82 -1.85 -4.86
C ASN A 173 13.40 -0.68 -5.68
N LEU A 174 13.00 0.56 -5.41
CA LEU A 174 13.57 1.74 -6.06
C LEU A 174 14.96 2.09 -5.51
N GLU A 175 15.22 1.72 -4.27
CA GLU A 175 16.43 2.04 -3.51
C GLU A 175 17.49 0.94 -3.56
N SER A 176 17.17 -0.24 -4.13
CA SER A 176 18.06 -1.41 -4.13
C SER A 176 18.60 -1.80 -5.51
N VAL A 177 17.92 -1.46 -6.60
CA VAL A 177 18.29 -1.95 -7.95
C VAL A 177 18.12 -0.93 -9.07
N ASP A 178 19.03 -1.02 -10.04
CA ASP A 178 18.88 -0.41 -11.35
C ASP A 178 17.85 -1.18 -12.18
N TRP A 179 17.12 -0.45 -13.03
CA TRP A 179 16.06 -1.02 -13.85
C TRP A 179 16.45 -1.03 -15.32
N TYR A 180 15.69 -1.74 -16.16
CA TYR A 180 15.96 -1.86 -17.59
C TYR A 180 14.82 -1.33 -18.43
N THR A 181 15.08 -1.07 -19.72
CA THR A 181 14.07 -0.60 -20.69
C THR A 181 12.87 -1.55 -20.88
N ARG A 182 12.90 -2.76 -20.33
CA ARG A 182 11.79 -3.73 -20.34
C ARG A 182 11.15 -3.98 -18.98
N SER A 183 11.58 -3.28 -17.94
CA SER A 183 11.10 -3.48 -16.58
C SER A 183 9.66 -3.02 -16.39
N GLN A 184 8.99 -3.67 -15.45
CA GLN A 184 7.82 -3.12 -14.77
C GLN A 184 8.32 -2.65 -13.40
N VAL A 185 8.45 -1.33 -13.24
CA VAL A 185 8.96 -0.72 -12.01
C VAL A 185 7.76 -0.45 -11.12
N ARG A 186 7.72 -1.08 -9.95
CA ARG A 186 6.72 -0.77 -8.94
C ARG A 186 7.17 0.49 -8.19
N ILE A 187 6.30 1.49 -8.15
CA ILE A 187 6.57 2.73 -7.43
C ILE A 187 5.59 2.77 -6.26
N GLU A 188 6.14 2.81 -5.06
CA GLU A 188 5.38 2.89 -3.83
C GLU A 188 5.91 4.01 -2.94
N VAL A 189 4.98 4.74 -2.32
CA VAL A 189 5.28 5.73 -1.29
C VAL A 189 4.32 5.52 -0.13
N VAL A 190 4.82 5.63 1.11
CA VAL A 190 4.01 5.65 2.32
C VAL A 190 4.37 6.87 3.15
N LEU A 191 3.36 7.56 3.65
CA LEU A 191 3.53 8.69 4.56
C LEU A 191 3.17 8.25 5.97
N PHE A 192 3.96 8.63 6.96
CA PHE A 192 3.71 8.32 8.36
C PHE A 192 3.69 9.55 9.27
N LYS A 193 2.85 9.45 10.30
CA LYS A 193 2.76 10.38 11.43
C LYS A 193 2.95 9.61 12.73
N ASP A 194 3.83 10.12 13.59
CA ASP A 194 3.93 9.74 15.00
C ASP A 194 2.72 10.29 15.77
N LEU A 195 2.09 9.39 16.52
CA LEU A 195 0.89 9.67 17.30
C LEU A 195 1.26 9.93 18.76
N SER A 196 0.71 11.00 19.33
CA SER A 196 0.79 11.25 20.78
C SER A 196 -0.21 10.42 21.59
N SER A 197 -1.30 10.01 20.94
CA SER A 197 -2.32 9.12 21.49
C SER A 197 -2.42 7.91 20.57
N PRO A 198 -2.08 6.70 21.06
CA PRO A 198 -2.06 5.54 20.19
C PRO A 198 -3.45 5.19 19.65
N MET A 199 -3.48 4.61 18.46
CA MET A 199 -4.67 4.06 17.83
C MET A 199 -4.57 2.54 17.76
N THR A 200 -5.71 1.84 17.64
CA THR A 200 -5.70 0.38 17.48
C THR A 200 -4.86 -0.03 16.26
N GLU A 201 -3.81 -0.81 16.48
CA GLU A 201 -2.98 -1.43 15.44
C GLU A 201 -3.01 -2.94 15.65
N TYR A 202 -3.39 -3.69 14.62
CA TYR A 202 -3.39 -5.14 14.67
C TYR A 202 -2.04 -5.70 14.25
N GLU A 203 -1.56 -6.70 14.98
CA GLU A 203 -0.36 -7.41 14.60
C GLU A 203 -0.65 -8.28 13.37
N MET A 204 0.10 -8.05 12.29
CA MET A 204 0.01 -8.82 11.05
C MET A 204 1.18 -9.79 10.95
N ARG A 205 0.90 -11.04 10.58
CA ARG A 205 1.92 -12.06 10.31
C ARG A 205 1.96 -12.38 8.82
N HIS A 206 3.17 -12.43 8.27
CA HIS A 206 3.42 -12.97 6.93
C HIS A 206 3.19 -14.47 6.93
N VAL A 207 2.28 -14.95 6.09
CA VAL A 207 1.84 -16.34 6.05
C VAL A 207 2.44 -17.07 4.88
N SER A 208 2.46 -16.49 3.67
CA SER A 208 3.02 -17.16 2.50
C SER A 208 3.30 -16.18 1.36
N GLY A 209 4.01 -16.66 0.33
CA GLY A 209 4.24 -15.92 -0.91
C GLY A 209 5.11 -14.68 -0.76
N TRP A 210 5.40 -14.05 -1.89
CA TRP A 210 6.22 -12.84 -1.99
C TRP A 210 5.67 -11.94 -3.11
N GLY A 211 5.91 -10.64 -3.01
CA GLY A 211 5.46 -9.68 -4.02
C GLY A 211 3.94 -9.74 -4.23
N ILE A 212 3.50 -10.03 -5.45
CA ILE A 212 2.06 -10.05 -5.79
C ILE A 212 1.28 -11.21 -5.17
N ASP A 213 1.97 -12.29 -4.79
CA ASP A 213 1.37 -13.47 -4.18
C ASP A 213 1.54 -13.45 -2.65
N GLU A 214 1.99 -12.32 -2.08
CA GLU A 214 2.22 -12.16 -0.64
C GLU A 214 0.88 -12.23 0.13
N VAL A 215 0.85 -13.07 1.18
CA VAL A 215 -0.30 -13.29 2.03
C VAL A 215 0.06 -12.99 3.47
N HIS A 216 -0.73 -12.14 4.11
CA HIS A 216 -0.64 -11.82 5.54
C HIS A 216 -1.95 -12.12 6.25
N GLY A 217 -1.90 -12.24 7.57
CA GLY A 217 -3.10 -12.40 8.38
C GLY A 217 -3.04 -11.69 9.72
N LEU A 218 -4.21 -11.34 10.25
CA LEU A 218 -4.35 -10.79 11.60
C LEU A 218 -4.01 -11.86 12.63
N ALA A 219 -3.11 -11.53 13.54
CA ALA A 219 -2.59 -12.48 14.51
C ALA A 219 -3.48 -12.59 15.75
N THR A 220 -3.70 -13.82 16.22
CA THR A 220 -4.28 -14.10 17.53
C THR A 220 -3.41 -15.08 18.30
N GLU A 221 -3.49 -15.03 19.62
CA GLU A 221 -3.08 -16.14 20.46
C GLU A 221 -3.90 -17.41 20.12
N ARG A 222 -3.44 -18.58 20.60
CA ARG A 222 -4.16 -19.84 20.40
C ARG A 222 -5.56 -19.87 21.02
N ASN A 223 -5.78 -19.09 22.08
CA ASN A 223 -7.07 -18.95 22.77
C ASN A 223 -8.05 -18.04 22.00
N GLY A 224 -7.63 -17.40 20.91
CA GLY A 224 -8.42 -16.48 20.10
C GLY A 224 -8.31 -15.01 20.49
N GLU A 225 -7.47 -14.65 21.47
CA GLU A 225 -7.20 -13.26 21.82
C GLU A 225 -6.42 -12.57 20.69
N VAL A 226 -6.95 -11.44 20.21
CA VAL A 226 -6.35 -10.66 19.11
C VAL A 226 -5.07 -9.99 19.59
N LEU A 227 -4.00 -10.14 18.83
CA LEU A 227 -2.73 -9.48 19.09
C LEU A 227 -2.71 -8.08 18.46
N THR A 228 -2.26 -7.11 19.25
CA THR A 228 -2.17 -5.71 18.85
C THR A 228 -0.79 -5.15 19.09
N ASN A 229 -0.36 -4.27 18.20
CA ASN A 229 0.86 -3.48 18.35
C ASN A 229 0.59 -2.20 19.15
N PRO A 230 1.65 -1.46 19.56
CA PRO A 230 1.50 -0.23 20.33
C PRO A 230 0.65 0.85 19.65
N GLY A 231 0.61 0.91 18.31
CA GLY A 231 -0.25 1.88 17.62
C GLY A 231 0.23 3.32 17.69
N ASN A 232 1.53 3.53 17.85
CA ASN A 232 2.14 4.86 18.03
C ASN A 232 2.40 5.60 16.71
N LYS A 233 2.12 4.98 15.56
CA LYS A 233 2.27 5.57 14.23
C LYS A 233 1.00 5.34 13.43
N ALA A 234 0.68 6.28 12.54
CA ALA A 234 -0.37 6.14 11.54
C ALA A 234 0.18 6.40 10.14
N THR A 235 -0.38 5.73 9.15
CA THR A 235 -0.22 6.15 7.76
C THR A 235 -1.05 7.40 7.48
N VAL A 236 -0.58 8.30 6.62
CA VAL A 236 -1.29 9.53 6.24
C VAL A 236 -1.84 9.37 4.82
N TYR A 237 -3.16 9.44 4.70
CA TYR A 237 -3.85 9.46 3.42
C TYR A 237 -4.26 10.88 3.05
N SER A 238 -3.72 11.36 1.94
CA SER A 238 -4.12 12.57 1.24
C SER A 238 -4.63 12.24 -0.16
N PRO A 239 -5.84 12.70 -0.55
CA PRO A 239 -6.29 12.59 -1.92
C PRO A 239 -5.45 13.47 -2.87
N CYS A 240 -4.62 14.37 -2.33
CA CYS A 240 -3.81 15.32 -3.08
C CYS A 240 -2.47 14.81 -3.56
N ALA A 241 -2.12 13.57 -3.22
CA ALA A 241 -0.91 12.95 -3.70
C ALA A 241 -0.90 12.86 -5.24
N ARG A 242 0.22 13.25 -5.83
CA ARG A 242 0.51 13.20 -7.27
C ARG A 242 1.84 12.54 -7.53
N LEU A 243 1.86 11.75 -8.59
CA LEU A 243 3.07 11.14 -9.12
C LEU A 243 3.42 11.75 -10.48
N THR A 244 4.67 12.20 -10.59
CA THR A 244 5.25 12.75 -11.83
C THR A 244 6.51 11.97 -12.20
N ILE A 245 6.64 11.59 -13.47
CA ILE A 245 7.85 10.93 -14.01
C ILE A 245 8.39 11.77 -15.17
N GLN A 246 9.65 12.19 -15.08
CA GLN A 246 10.34 13.00 -16.09
C GLN A 246 11.70 12.39 -16.43
N LYS A 247 12.06 12.42 -17.71
CA LYS A 247 13.40 12.01 -18.15
C LYS A 247 14.40 13.14 -17.94
N LEU A 248 15.50 12.82 -17.28
CA LEU A 248 16.66 13.71 -17.18
C LEU A 248 17.57 13.48 -18.41
N LEU A 249 17.98 14.55 -19.06
CA LEU A 249 18.77 14.55 -20.28
C LEU A 249 20.26 14.78 -19.99
N VAL A 250 20.75 14.10 -18.94
CA VAL A 250 22.15 14.09 -18.51
C VAL A 250 22.69 12.68 -18.55
N GLN A 251 24.01 12.53 -18.76
CA GLN A 251 24.68 11.22 -18.70
C GLN A 251 25.16 10.87 -17.29
N ASP A 252 25.33 11.88 -16.45
CA ASP A 252 25.76 11.77 -15.05
C ASP A 252 24.92 12.76 -14.23
N LEU A 253 24.36 12.31 -13.11
CA LEU A 253 23.57 13.17 -12.21
C LEU A 253 24.40 14.33 -11.62
N ASN A 254 25.73 14.19 -11.55
CA ASN A 254 26.63 15.28 -11.14
C ASN A 254 26.65 16.45 -12.13
N GLU A 255 26.21 16.23 -13.38
CA GLU A 255 26.08 17.26 -14.40
C GLU A 255 24.69 17.93 -14.40
N LEU A 256 23.76 17.45 -13.57
CA LEU A 256 22.41 18.00 -13.49
C LEU A 256 22.47 19.41 -12.89
N PRO A 257 22.03 20.46 -13.62
CA PRO A 257 21.91 21.79 -13.03
C PRO A 257 20.76 21.84 -12.05
N ASP A 258 20.67 22.92 -11.27
CA ASP A 258 19.53 23.17 -10.41
C ASP A 258 18.23 23.12 -11.22
N LEU A 259 17.29 22.32 -10.71
CA LEU A 259 15.94 22.23 -11.25
C LEU A 259 14.99 23.05 -10.38
N THR A 260 14.00 23.67 -11.01
CA THR A 260 12.92 24.40 -10.33
C THR A 260 11.60 23.69 -10.57
N TRP A 261 10.89 23.38 -9.49
CA TRP A 261 9.52 22.89 -9.55
C TRP A 261 8.57 24.04 -9.95
N GLN A 262 7.80 23.85 -11.00
CA GLN A 262 6.87 24.86 -11.54
C GLN A 262 5.38 24.52 -11.27
N GLY A 263 5.12 23.63 -10.31
CA GLY A 263 3.78 23.16 -9.99
C GLY A 263 3.36 21.92 -10.77
N GLU A 264 2.21 21.37 -10.39
CA GLU A 264 1.67 20.10 -10.82
C GLU A 264 1.47 19.96 -12.34
N ASP A 265 1.12 21.05 -13.04
CA ASP A 265 0.85 21.03 -14.47
C ASP A 265 2.12 20.93 -15.33
N ILE A 266 3.26 21.38 -14.80
CA ILE A 266 4.51 21.54 -15.55
C ILE A 266 5.58 20.55 -15.06
N GLY A 267 5.68 20.36 -13.75
CA GLY A 267 6.73 19.58 -13.10
C GLY A 267 8.06 20.33 -13.01
N TRP A 268 9.16 19.58 -13.06
CA TRP A 268 10.51 20.12 -12.99
C TRP A 268 10.94 20.79 -14.29
N THR A 269 11.61 21.92 -14.17
CA THR A 269 12.18 22.69 -15.28
C THR A 269 13.60 23.14 -14.96
N SER A 270 14.34 23.60 -15.96
CA SER A 270 15.64 24.23 -15.78
C SER A 270 15.78 25.46 -16.65
N ASP A 271 16.54 26.44 -16.17
CA ASP A 271 16.98 27.59 -16.97
C ASP A 271 17.99 27.17 -18.06
N VAL A 272 18.62 26.00 -17.91
CA VAL A 272 19.49 25.41 -18.93
C VAL A 272 18.64 24.57 -19.89
N PRO A 273 18.58 24.92 -21.19
CA PRO A 273 17.77 24.17 -22.15
C PRO A 273 18.25 22.73 -22.32
N GLY A 274 17.32 21.79 -22.45
CA GLY A 274 17.61 20.43 -22.88
C GLY A 274 18.20 19.52 -21.81
N VAL A 275 17.98 19.80 -20.52
CA VAL A 275 18.44 18.96 -19.40
C VAL A 275 17.34 18.09 -18.78
N ILE A 276 16.06 18.39 -19.06
CA ILE A 276 14.91 17.63 -18.59
C ILE A 276 13.77 17.77 -19.59
N ASN A 277 13.03 16.68 -19.80
CA ASN A 277 11.83 16.68 -20.63
C ASN A 277 10.55 16.95 -19.83
N THR A 278 9.48 17.29 -20.53
CA THR A 278 8.13 17.33 -19.94
C THR A 278 7.75 15.97 -19.35
N PRO A 279 6.86 15.92 -18.35
CA PRO A 279 6.41 14.66 -17.76
C PRO A 279 5.90 13.65 -18.79
N ILE A 280 6.41 12.42 -18.71
CA ILE A 280 5.83 11.26 -19.43
C ILE A 280 4.66 10.67 -18.67
N TYR A 281 4.63 10.89 -17.35
CA TYR A 281 3.55 10.51 -16.47
C TYR A 281 3.31 11.64 -15.49
N ASN A 282 2.06 12.01 -15.28
CA ASN A 282 1.67 13.06 -14.34
C ASN A 282 0.22 12.83 -13.95
N MET A 283 -0.01 12.34 -12.73
CA MET A 283 -1.35 11.97 -12.29
C MET A 283 -1.50 12.07 -10.78
N ALA A 284 -2.60 12.69 -10.33
CA ALA A 284 -3.02 12.70 -8.94
C ALA A 284 -3.94 11.53 -8.59
N VAL A 285 -3.97 11.16 -7.31
CA VAL A 285 -4.82 10.09 -6.79
C VAL A 285 -6.30 10.32 -7.08
N TYR A 286 -6.77 11.58 -7.04
CA TYR A 286 -8.16 11.92 -7.34
C TYR A 286 -8.52 11.83 -8.83
N GLU A 287 -7.52 11.73 -9.72
CA GLU A 287 -7.68 11.50 -11.16
C GLU A 287 -7.68 10.00 -11.49
N GLY A 288 -7.41 9.17 -10.48
CA GLY A 288 -7.38 7.71 -10.57
C GLY A 288 -8.71 7.09 -10.96
N GLY A 289 -8.64 5.94 -11.63
CA GLY A 289 -9.77 5.09 -11.98
C GLY A 289 -9.43 3.61 -11.78
N ASP A 290 -10.30 2.74 -12.27
CA ASP A 290 -10.08 1.29 -12.18
C ASP A 290 -9.04 0.81 -13.21
N GLY A 291 -8.04 0.05 -12.74
CA GLY A 291 -7.08 -0.65 -13.58
C GLY A 291 -5.63 -0.20 -13.41
N PRO A 292 -4.67 -0.88 -14.06
CA PRO A 292 -3.24 -0.77 -13.76
C PRO A 292 -2.56 0.51 -14.27
N GLY A 293 -3.30 1.39 -14.95
CA GLY A 293 -2.77 2.61 -15.55
C GLY A 293 -2.87 3.85 -14.67
N TYR A 294 -3.39 3.72 -13.46
CA TYR A 294 -3.66 4.84 -12.57
C TYR A 294 -2.70 4.84 -11.38
N TYR A 295 -2.31 6.04 -10.97
CA TYR A 295 -1.71 6.26 -9.67
C TYR A 295 -2.83 6.34 -8.64
N SER A 296 -2.75 5.52 -7.61
CA SER A 296 -3.84 5.41 -6.64
C SER A 296 -3.29 5.14 -5.24
N ALA A 297 -4.10 5.44 -4.24
CA ALA A 297 -3.85 4.97 -2.89
C ALA A 297 -4.70 3.72 -2.61
N GLU A 298 -4.12 2.71 -2.00
CA GLU A 298 -4.80 1.46 -1.62
C GLU A 298 -4.39 0.98 -0.24
N ILE A 299 -5.16 0.05 0.32
CA ILE A 299 -4.72 -0.69 1.50
C ILE A 299 -3.93 -1.89 1.00
N ASN A 300 -2.68 -2.05 1.43
CA ASN A 300 -1.85 -3.20 1.06
C ASN A 300 -2.15 -4.43 1.92
N VAL A 301 -1.49 -5.56 1.63
CA VAL A 301 -1.68 -6.83 2.38
C VAL A 301 -1.24 -6.75 3.84
N LYS A 302 -0.37 -5.79 4.20
CA LYS A 302 0.02 -5.49 5.58
C LYS A 302 -1.02 -4.60 6.29
N GLY A 303 -2.09 -4.19 5.60
CA GLY A 303 -3.17 -3.38 6.13
C GLY A 303 -2.83 -1.89 6.31
N ARG A 304 -1.90 -1.35 5.51
CA ARG A 304 -1.47 0.07 5.51
C ARG A 304 -1.98 0.80 4.28
N VAL A 305 -2.26 2.11 4.39
CA VAL A 305 -2.44 2.94 3.19
C VAL A 305 -1.08 3.11 2.51
N ILE A 306 -1.03 2.81 1.22
CA ILE A 306 0.13 3.03 0.35
C ILE A 306 -0.31 3.79 -0.89
N TYR A 307 0.59 4.57 -1.48
CA TYR A 307 0.40 5.14 -2.81
C TYR A 307 1.20 4.33 -3.82
N GLY A 308 0.54 3.82 -4.86
CA GLY A 308 1.13 2.85 -5.78
C GLY A 308 0.91 3.19 -7.26
N TYR A 309 1.93 2.94 -8.08
CA TYR A 309 1.83 2.88 -9.54
C TYR A 309 2.82 1.85 -10.10
N THR A 310 2.41 1.12 -11.14
CA THR A 310 3.32 0.22 -11.87
C THR A 310 3.74 0.86 -13.18
N TRP A 311 4.97 1.36 -13.22
CA TRP A 311 5.54 1.95 -14.42
C TRP A 311 6.05 0.88 -15.39
N ASN A 312 5.36 0.71 -16.51
CA ASN A 312 5.82 -0.12 -17.62
C ASN A 312 6.78 0.66 -18.52
N VAL A 313 8.08 0.57 -18.23
CA VAL A 313 9.14 1.32 -18.94
C VAL A 313 9.11 1.03 -20.44
N ARG A 314 8.75 -0.18 -20.85
CA ARG A 314 8.67 -0.54 -22.27
C ARG A 314 7.64 0.28 -23.03
N ASN A 315 6.53 0.61 -22.39
CA ASN A 315 5.39 1.25 -23.02
C ASN A 315 5.34 2.77 -22.78
N LEU A 316 5.80 3.22 -21.61
CA LEU A 316 5.81 4.61 -21.22
C LEU A 316 7.25 5.04 -20.96
N ASN A 317 7.88 5.68 -21.93
CA ASN A 317 9.26 6.16 -21.84
C ASN A 317 9.43 7.39 -22.73
N ASP A 318 10.61 8.01 -22.63
CA ASP A 318 10.99 9.14 -23.48
C ASP A 318 12.30 8.83 -24.22
N PRO A 319 12.22 8.26 -25.44
CA PRO A 319 13.42 7.80 -26.13
C PRO A 319 14.18 8.97 -26.76
N ILE A 320 15.48 9.06 -26.46
CA ILE A 320 16.42 10.02 -27.07
C ILE A 320 17.35 9.23 -27.99
N ASP A 321 17.50 9.65 -29.24
CA ASP A 321 18.30 8.94 -30.25
C ASP A 321 17.96 7.43 -30.37
N GLY A 322 16.69 7.09 -30.12
CA GLY A 322 16.17 5.73 -30.20
C GLY A 322 16.38 4.87 -28.94
N THR A 323 16.93 5.42 -27.86
CA THR A 323 17.10 4.73 -26.57
C THR A 323 16.22 5.33 -25.47
N ALA A 324 15.49 4.45 -24.77
CA ALA A 324 14.72 4.79 -23.58
C ALA A 324 15.59 4.84 -22.31
N ALA A 325 16.82 4.33 -22.35
CA ALA A 325 17.75 4.32 -21.23
C ALA A 325 18.17 5.74 -20.81
N GLY A 326 18.68 5.86 -19.59
CA GLY A 326 19.08 7.10 -18.93
C GLY A 326 18.36 7.30 -17.61
N TYR A 327 18.57 8.48 -17.01
CA TYR A 327 18.01 8.83 -15.72
C TYR A 327 16.57 9.34 -15.83
N TYR A 328 15.74 8.95 -14.87
CA TYR A 328 14.39 9.45 -14.71
C TYR A 328 14.19 9.93 -13.28
N ARG A 329 13.62 11.12 -13.13
CA ARG A 329 13.16 11.65 -11.86
C ARG A 329 11.72 11.23 -11.63
N ILE A 330 11.47 10.53 -10.54
CA ILE A 330 10.15 10.17 -10.05
C ILE A 330 9.84 11.09 -8.87
N THR A 331 8.74 11.82 -8.91
CA THR A 331 8.38 12.83 -7.89
C THR A 331 7.03 12.51 -7.29
N PHE A 332 6.98 12.42 -5.96
CA PHE A 332 5.78 12.47 -5.17
C PHE A 332 5.56 13.92 -4.71
N SER A 333 4.41 14.48 -5.04
CA SER A 333 4.04 15.85 -4.69
C SER A 333 2.60 15.90 -4.17
N LEU A 334 2.22 17.02 -3.57
CA LEU A 334 0.88 17.27 -3.10
C LEU A 334 0.30 18.46 -3.85
N ASP A 335 -0.77 18.24 -4.61
CA ASP A 335 -1.50 19.31 -5.29
C ASP A 335 -2.05 20.30 -4.25
N GLU A 336 -2.02 21.61 -4.52
CA GLU A 336 -2.55 22.62 -3.59
C GLU A 336 -4.06 22.43 -3.36
N THR A 337 -4.78 22.03 -4.42
CA THR A 337 -6.20 21.75 -4.37
C THR A 337 -6.53 20.45 -5.08
N CYS A 338 -7.43 19.70 -4.46
CA CYS A 338 -7.97 18.43 -4.94
C CYS A 338 -9.48 18.61 -5.01
N PRO A 339 -10.23 17.97 -5.90
CA PRO A 339 -11.45 18.52 -6.51
C PRO A 339 -12.45 19.25 -5.59
N THR A 340 -12.59 18.83 -4.33
CA THR A 340 -13.48 19.47 -3.34
C THR A 340 -12.80 19.87 -2.03
N VAL A 341 -11.49 19.67 -1.89
CA VAL A 341 -10.71 19.87 -0.66
C VAL A 341 -9.40 20.62 -0.92
N ILE A 342 -8.99 21.45 0.03
CA ILE A 342 -7.67 22.10 0.00
C ILE A 342 -6.69 21.16 0.71
N CYS A 343 -5.51 20.96 0.12
CA CYS A 343 -4.48 20.13 0.74
C CYS A 343 -4.07 20.73 2.10
N ASN A 344 -4.09 19.90 3.14
CA ASN A 344 -3.60 20.25 4.47
C ASN A 344 -2.42 19.36 4.89
N THR A 345 -1.96 18.47 4.02
CA THR A 345 -0.80 17.62 4.27
C THR A 345 0.49 18.37 3.96
N SER A 346 1.47 18.27 4.86
CA SER A 346 2.77 18.93 4.77
C SER A 346 3.89 17.92 4.97
N LEU A 347 4.87 17.93 4.07
CA LEU A 347 6.12 17.19 4.10
C LEU A 347 7.27 18.04 4.68
N GLY A 348 7.01 19.30 5.07
CA GLY A 348 8.06 20.26 5.42
C GLY A 348 8.92 19.88 6.63
N ASN A 349 8.44 18.96 7.48
CA ASN A 349 9.15 18.45 8.65
C ASN A 349 9.46 16.94 8.56
N ALA A 350 9.18 16.32 7.41
CA ALA A 350 9.34 14.89 7.25
C ALA A 350 10.82 14.48 7.20
N SER A 351 11.08 13.20 7.45
CA SER A 351 12.35 12.54 7.17
C SER A 351 12.10 11.32 6.30
N ILE A 352 13.08 10.95 5.47
CA ILE A 352 13.01 9.74 4.65
C ILE A 352 13.43 8.57 5.54
N LEU A 353 12.63 7.50 5.57
CA LEU A 353 13.02 6.23 6.17
C LEU A 353 14.03 5.58 5.24
N LEU A 354 15.16 5.16 5.81
CA LEU A 354 16.15 4.40 5.07
C LEU A 354 15.72 2.93 5.03
N PRO A 355 16.06 2.19 3.97
CA PRO A 355 15.79 0.77 3.89
C PRO A 355 16.45 0.05 5.07
N LEU A 356 15.80 -1.01 5.55
CA LEU A 356 16.27 -1.79 6.71
C LEU A 356 17.68 -2.36 6.50
N GLU A 357 18.06 -2.67 5.25
CA GLU A 357 19.40 -3.12 4.89
C GLU A 357 20.45 -2.02 5.15
N GLU A 358 20.14 -0.76 4.84
CA GLU A 358 21.04 0.36 5.12
C GLU A 358 21.10 0.68 6.63
N GLU A 359 20.02 0.50 7.40
CA GLU A 359 20.09 0.61 8.86
C GLU A 359 21.03 -0.46 9.46
N MET A 360 20.98 -1.69 8.92
CA MET A 360 21.87 -2.78 9.31
C MET A 360 23.31 -2.54 8.84
N GLU A 361 23.52 -2.04 7.62
CA GLU A 361 24.84 -1.65 7.11
C GLU A 361 25.42 -0.49 7.91
N ILE A 362 24.67 0.57 8.23
CA ILE A 362 25.14 1.68 9.07
C ILE A 362 25.52 1.17 10.47
N ALA A 363 24.72 0.25 11.04
CA ALA A 363 25.06 -0.41 12.30
C ALA A 363 26.34 -1.26 12.19
N ALA A 364 26.55 -1.95 11.05
CA ALA A 364 27.74 -2.76 10.78
C ALA A 364 28.99 -1.94 10.39
N LEU A 365 28.82 -0.83 9.67
CA LEU A 365 29.84 0.12 9.19
C LEU A 365 30.40 0.98 10.32
N SER A 366 29.76 0.98 11.50
CA SER A 366 30.42 1.38 12.75
C SER A 366 31.62 0.48 13.11
N VAL A 367 31.84 -0.61 12.37
CA VAL A 367 33.00 -1.50 12.38
C VAL A 367 33.48 -1.77 10.93
N ASP A 368 34.08 -0.76 10.33
CA ASP A 368 35.03 -0.82 9.20
C ASP A 368 34.52 -1.31 7.81
N THR A 369 34.94 -0.55 6.79
CA THR A 369 34.87 -0.76 5.33
C THR A 369 33.60 -0.40 4.55
N VAL A 370 33.78 0.65 3.73
CA VAL A 370 32.93 1.14 2.64
C VAL A 370 32.52 0.00 1.68
N SER A 371 31.23 -0.34 1.63
CA SER A 371 30.61 -1.04 0.51
C SER A 371 30.48 -0.05 -0.65
N THR A 372 31.01 -0.43 -1.81
CA THR A 372 30.83 0.27 -3.09
C THR A 372 30.09 -0.70 -4.00
N GLU A 373 29.05 -0.18 -4.66
CA GLU A 373 28.12 -0.86 -5.58
C GLU A 373 26.80 -1.36 -4.96
N SER A 374 25.97 -0.42 -4.51
CA SER A 374 24.51 -0.54 -4.57
C SER A 374 24.05 0.23 -5.81
N GLY A 375 23.28 -0.42 -6.70
CA GLY A 375 22.72 0.18 -7.91
C GLY A 375 21.37 0.86 -7.68
N GLY A 376 21.05 1.22 -6.43
CA GLY A 376 19.80 1.86 -6.06
C GLY A 376 19.84 3.37 -6.10
N ALA A 377 18.65 3.99 -6.08
CA ALA A 377 18.51 5.45 -6.04
C ALA A 377 18.25 5.96 -4.62
N GLU A 378 18.77 7.15 -4.31
CA GLU A 378 18.53 7.82 -3.02
C GLU A 378 17.35 8.79 -3.15
N ALA A 379 16.38 8.68 -2.26
CA ALA A 379 15.27 9.62 -2.21
C ALA A 379 15.71 10.96 -1.59
N VAL A 380 15.17 12.05 -2.12
CA VAL A 380 15.44 13.43 -1.71
C VAL A 380 14.15 14.11 -1.27
N LEU A 381 14.21 14.83 -0.15
CA LEU A 381 13.11 15.65 0.35
C LEU A 381 13.33 17.12 -0.04
N ASP A 382 12.38 17.71 -0.75
CA ASP A 382 12.32 19.15 -1.02
C ASP A 382 11.21 19.78 -0.17
N THR A 383 11.62 20.27 1.00
CA THR A 383 10.70 20.89 1.96
C THR A 383 10.19 22.26 1.50
N ILE A 384 10.86 22.92 0.54
CA ILE A 384 10.43 24.22 0.01
C ILE A 384 9.22 24.02 -0.89
N ASN A 385 9.26 23.00 -1.74
CA ASN A 385 8.20 22.69 -2.69
C ASN A 385 7.20 21.64 -2.17
N ASN A 386 7.32 21.22 -0.90
CA ASN A 386 6.43 20.25 -0.26
C ASN A 386 6.34 18.91 -1.02
N LEU A 387 7.48 18.41 -1.51
CA LEU A 387 7.57 17.21 -2.35
C LEU A 387 8.80 16.37 -2.02
N THR A 388 8.81 15.14 -2.51
CA THR A 388 9.98 14.25 -2.46
C THR A 388 10.18 13.60 -3.83
N TYR A 389 11.41 13.31 -4.19
CA TYR A 389 11.72 12.68 -5.47
C TYR A 389 12.87 11.67 -5.34
N ILE A 390 12.96 10.76 -6.30
CA ILE A 390 14.02 9.78 -6.43
C ILE A 390 14.45 9.70 -7.89
N ASP A 391 15.77 9.70 -8.13
CA ASP A 391 16.36 9.68 -9.48
C ASP A 391 16.83 8.26 -9.81
N VAL A 392 16.06 7.53 -10.61
CA VAL A 392 16.35 6.14 -10.98
C VAL A 392 17.07 6.05 -12.33
N HIS A 393 17.94 5.06 -12.46
CA HIS A 393 18.64 4.81 -13.72
C HIS A 393 17.99 3.63 -14.48
N ILE A 394 17.61 3.89 -15.73
CA ILE A 394 17.13 2.86 -16.66
C ILE A 394 18.26 2.47 -17.59
N LEU A 395 18.71 1.23 -17.51
CA LEU A 395 19.75 0.64 -18.33
C LEU A 395 19.20 0.07 -19.64
N GLU A 396 20.04 0.09 -20.67
CA GLU A 396 19.79 -0.70 -21.87
C GLU A 396 19.95 -2.19 -21.58
N GLN A 397 19.04 -3.02 -22.10
CA GLN A 397 19.24 -4.46 -22.06
C GLN A 397 20.19 -4.86 -23.18
N THR A 398 21.47 -5.08 -22.88
CA THR A 398 22.35 -5.80 -23.80
C THR A 398 21.89 -7.25 -23.88
N GLY A 399 21.47 -7.69 -25.07
CA GLY A 399 21.01 -9.05 -25.28
C GLY A 399 22.06 -10.05 -24.83
N GLY A 400 21.74 -10.87 -23.83
CA GLY A 400 22.57 -11.97 -23.36
C GLY A 400 22.77 -12.99 -24.49
N GLY A 401 23.83 -12.81 -25.26
CA GLY A 401 24.32 -13.81 -26.19
C GLY A 401 24.84 -15.00 -25.39
N ARG A 402 24.10 -16.10 -25.40
CA ARG A 402 24.62 -17.43 -25.06
C ARG A 402 25.93 -17.64 -25.83
N ARG A 403 27.03 -17.77 -25.11
CA ARG A 403 28.23 -18.47 -25.59
C ARG A 403 28.22 -19.88 -25.03
#